data_AF-A0A937FYE7-F1
#
_entry.id   AF-A0A937FYE7-F1
#
_cell.length_a   1.000
_cell.length_b   1.000
_cell.length_c   1.000
_cell.angle_alpha   90.00
_cell.angle_beta   90.00
_cell.angle_gamma   90.00
#
_symmetry.space_group_name_H-M   'P 1'
#
loop_
_entity.id
_entity.type
_entity.pdbx_description
1 polymer ?
#
loop_
_entity_poly.entity_id
_entity_poly.type
_entity_poly.pdbx_seq_one_letter_code
_entity_poly.pdbx_strand_id
1 'polypeptide(L)'
;MALIFSNTLYRSSRVILFAFIAAMMIGGIGCKSKKKAGDVTDTAAEKAKMEQEALEREKQRAEEERRRAEEERLRLAREKAREEAEAPANKLSTYFNAVANASSATSANQSINEALTMFASPQTPVLIVISEVNGQKDYDRPTTIKEYLNYLKDQKKNINSIGDLQYDSSGKITELELIKRK
;
A
#
# COMPACT_ATOMS: atom_id res chain seq x y z
N MET A 1 -4.06 40.07 -4.49
CA MET A 1 -3.03 40.90 -3.82
C MET A 1 -2.21 39.95 -2.96
N ALA A 2 -1.04 39.56 -3.47
CA ALA A 2 -0.12 38.63 -2.83
C ALA A 2 0.77 39.37 -1.82
N LEU A 3 0.98 38.80 -0.63
CA LEU A 3 2.08 39.18 0.24
C LEU A 3 2.72 37.92 0.81
N ILE A 4 3.79 37.54 0.13
CA ILE A 4 4.82 36.59 0.53
C ILE A 4 5.66 37.30 1.58
N PHE A 5 5.63 36.83 2.83
CA PHE A 5 6.63 37.22 3.83
C PHE A 5 7.77 36.21 3.81
N SER A 6 8.80 36.57 3.05
CA SER A 6 10.16 36.06 3.24
C SER A 6 10.70 36.61 4.57
N ASN A 7 11.18 35.76 5.46
CA ASN A 7 12.22 36.19 6.39
C ASN A 7 13.24 35.08 6.64
N THR A 8 14.29 35.18 5.84
CA THR A 8 15.56 34.50 5.93
C THR A 8 16.29 34.99 7.18
N LEU A 9 16.14 34.32 8.32
CA LEU A 9 16.89 34.71 9.51
C LEU A 9 17.11 33.54 10.48
N TYR A 10 17.98 32.58 10.13
CA TYR A 10 18.76 31.84 11.13
C TYR A 10 19.92 31.06 10.45
N ARG A 11 20.87 31.79 9.88
CA ARG A 11 22.07 31.21 9.24
C ARG A 11 23.32 31.94 9.70
N SER A 12 23.66 31.84 10.98
CA SER A 12 24.90 32.44 11.51
C SER A 12 25.25 31.99 12.94
N SER A 13 25.58 30.69 13.11
CA SER A 13 26.18 30.16 14.37
C SER A 13 27.47 29.37 14.13
N ARG A 14 28.29 29.75 13.13
CA ARG A 14 29.53 29.01 12.80
C ARG A 14 30.80 29.86 12.70
N VAL A 15 30.77 31.15 13.04
CA VAL A 15 31.93 32.05 12.85
C VAL A 15 32.44 32.70 14.15
N ILE A 16 31.81 32.45 15.31
CA ILE A 16 32.20 33.08 16.60
C ILE A 16 32.94 32.11 17.55
N LEU A 17 33.27 30.89 17.10
CA LEU A 17 34.00 29.90 17.91
C LEU A 17 35.48 29.71 17.51
N PHE A 18 36.10 30.69 16.83
CA PHE A 18 37.49 30.57 16.34
C PHE A 18 38.46 31.65 16.85
N ALA A 19 38.11 32.44 17.86
CA ALA A 19 38.93 33.59 18.29
C ALA A 19 39.45 33.55 19.75
N PHE A 20 39.29 32.46 20.50
CA PHE A 20 39.65 32.46 21.94
C PHE A 20 40.67 31.42 22.43
N ILE A 21 41.31 30.62 21.56
CA ILE A 21 42.33 29.65 22.00
C ILE A 21 43.59 29.75 21.12
N ALA A 22 44.14 30.96 21.01
CA ALA A 22 45.42 31.21 20.31
C ALA A 22 46.37 32.13 21.11
N ALA A 23 46.19 32.24 22.43
CA ALA A 23 46.99 33.12 23.28
C ALA A 23 47.33 32.48 24.63
N MET A 24 48.14 31.42 24.62
CA MET A 24 48.90 31.03 25.81
C MET A 24 50.14 30.19 25.45
N MET A 25 51.01 30.79 24.66
CA MET A 25 52.39 30.35 24.47
C MET A 25 53.29 31.51 24.94
N ILE A 26 54.02 31.30 26.05
CA ILE A 26 55.41 31.73 26.32
C ILE A 26 55.68 31.59 27.83
N GLY A 27 56.69 30.78 28.18
CA GLY A 27 57.60 31.07 29.30
C GLY A 27 57.56 30.12 30.49
N GLY A 28 58.55 29.22 30.57
CA GLY A 28 58.89 28.49 31.80
C GLY A 28 59.77 27.27 31.61
N ILE A 29 61.08 27.46 31.38
CA ILE A 29 62.10 26.41 31.43
C ILE A 29 62.38 26.09 32.90
N GLY A 30 62.22 24.82 33.31
CA GLY A 30 62.64 24.41 34.66
C GLY A 30 62.35 22.96 35.05
N CYS A 31 63.43 22.17 35.12
CA CYS A 31 63.62 20.92 35.86
C CYS A 31 63.17 19.54 35.32
N LYS A 32 64.19 18.66 35.27
CA LYS A 32 64.22 17.22 35.02
C LYS A 32 63.23 16.43 35.88
N SER A 33 62.42 15.59 35.23
CA SER A 33 62.14 14.16 35.52
C SER A 33 60.72 13.81 35.07
N LYS A 34 60.47 12.53 34.75
CA LYS A 34 59.21 11.94 34.24
C LYS A 34 58.94 12.11 32.74
N LYS A 35 59.73 11.38 31.95
CA LYS A 35 59.17 10.70 30.77
C LYS A 35 58.14 9.66 31.25
N LYS A 36 57.04 9.54 30.50
CA LYS A 36 55.91 8.59 30.60
C LYS A 36 54.68 9.06 31.40
N ALA A 37 53.91 9.98 30.83
CA ALA A 37 52.49 10.19 31.21
C ALA A 37 51.66 10.94 30.15
N GLY A 38 51.98 10.82 28.85
CA GLY A 38 51.31 11.58 27.79
C GLY A 38 50.71 10.77 26.64
N ASP A 39 50.75 9.43 26.69
CA ASP A 39 50.38 8.53 25.57
C ASP A 39 49.14 7.66 25.90
N VAL A 40 48.68 7.70 27.16
CA VAL A 40 47.59 6.83 27.67
C VAL A 40 46.24 7.55 27.71
N THR A 41 46.22 8.88 27.63
CA THR A 41 44.98 9.68 27.69
C THR A 41 44.28 9.82 26.34
N ASP A 42 45.04 9.88 25.24
CA ASP A 42 44.48 10.00 23.88
C ASP A 42 43.86 8.68 23.41
N THR A 43 44.46 7.55 23.78
CA THR A 43 43.97 6.20 23.46
C THR A 43 42.64 5.85 24.16
N ALA A 44 42.41 6.33 25.38
CA ALA A 44 41.16 6.11 26.11
C ALA A 44 39.99 6.94 25.53
N ALA A 45 40.25 8.19 25.14
CA ALA A 45 39.25 9.06 24.53
C ALA A 45 38.87 8.61 23.11
N GLU A 46 39.85 8.14 22.32
CA GLU A 46 39.62 7.59 20.99
C GLU A 46 38.83 6.27 21.04
N LYS A 47 39.14 5.40 22.00
CA LYS A 47 38.39 4.16 22.26
C LYS A 47 36.92 4.44 22.61
N ALA A 48 36.65 5.43 23.47
CA ALA A 48 35.29 5.79 23.83
C ALA A 48 34.48 6.37 22.66
N LYS A 49 35.13 7.16 21.77
CA LYS A 49 34.49 7.67 20.55
C LYS A 49 34.16 6.54 19.56
N MET A 50 35.08 5.60 19.35
CA MET A 50 34.84 4.45 18.49
C MET A 50 33.70 3.55 19.02
N GLU A 51 33.62 3.36 20.34
CA GLU A 51 32.54 2.59 20.96
C GLU A 51 31.18 3.30 20.84
N GLN A 52 31.14 4.62 21.05
CA GLN A 52 29.93 5.42 20.83
C GLN A 52 29.46 5.38 19.37
N GLU A 53 30.39 5.50 18.42
CA GLU A 53 30.09 5.42 16.99
C GLU A 53 29.61 4.02 16.58
N ALA A 54 30.20 2.96 17.15
CA ALA A 54 29.76 1.58 16.92
C ALA A 54 28.32 1.34 17.42
N LEU A 55 28.00 1.83 18.63
CA LEU A 55 26.64 1.76 19.19
C LEU A 55 25.64 2.56 18.37
N GLU A 56 26.02 3.73 17.86
CA GLU A 56 25.15 4.55 17.01
C GLU A 56 24.88 3.87 15.65
N ARG A 57 25.92 3.30 15.03
CA ARG A 57 25.77 2.50 13.79
C ARG A 57 24.93 1.24 13.99
N GLU A 58 24.95 0.64 15.17
CA GLU A 58 24.10 -0.51 15.51
C GLU A 58 22.64 -0.07 15.66
N LYS A 59 22.38 1.03 16.37
CA LYS A 59 21.03 1.61 16.49
C LYS A 59 20.45 1.99 15.12
N GLN A 60 21.25 2.63 14.27
CA GLN A 60 20.83 2.99 12.91
C GLN A 60 20.49 1.75 12.07
N ARG A 61 21.29 0.69 12.15
CA ARG A 61 21.01 -0.58 11.47
C ARG A 61 19.74 -1.25 11.99
N ALA A 62 19.56 -1.32 13.30
CA ALA A 62 18.36 -1.87 13.91
C ALA A 62 17.09 -1.06 13.57
N GLU A 63 17.19 0.27 13.53
CA GLU A 63 16.08 1.14 13.12
C GLU A 63 15.74 0.95 11.63
N GLU A 64 16.75 0.87 10.77
CA GLU A 64 16.54 0.64 9.34
C GLU A 64 15.91 -0.74 9.08
N GLU A 65 16.37 -1.78 9.76
CA GLU A 65 15.78 -3.12 9.66
C GLU A 65 14.32 -3.12 10.12
N ARG A 66 14.01 -2.44 11.22
CA ARG A 66 12.62 -2.26 11.69
C ARG A 66 11.77 -1.51 10.68
N ARG A 67 12.28 -0.45 10.06
CA ARG A 67 11.57 0.32 9.03
C ARG A 67 11.29 -0.55 7.80
N ARG A 68 12.28 -1.32 7.32
CA ARG A 68 12.11 -2.24 6.19
C ARG A 68 11.08 -3.33 6.50
N ALA A 69 11.14 -3.91 7.70
CA ALA A 69 10.17 -4.91 8.13
C ALA A 69 8.75 -4.35 8.24
N GLU A 70 8.59 -3.12 8.73
CA GLU A 70 7.28 -2.45 8.80
C GLU A 70 6.72 -2.13 7.41
N GLU A 71 7.55 -1.62 6.51
CA GLU A 71 7.17 -1.36 5.11
C GLU A 71 6.74 -2.64 4.40
N GLU A 72 7.49 -3.73 4.56
CA GLU A 72 7.13 -5.03 4.00
C GLU A 72 5.82 -5.56 4.56
N ARG A 73 5.61 -5.47 5.89
CA ARG A 73 4.33 -5.85 6.51
C ARG A 73 3.17 -5.03 5.97
N LEU A 74 3.35 -3.72 5.78
CA LEU A 74 2.33 -2.84 5.22
C LEU A 74 2.05 -3.19 3.75
N ARG A 75 3.08 -3.51 2.97
CA ARG A 75 2.94 -3.95 1.58
C ARG A 75 2.14 -5.25 1.50
N LEU A 76 2.50 -6.25 2.29
CA LEU A 76 1.80 -7.54 2.35
C LEU A 76 0.36 -7.37 2.82
N ALA A 77 0.10 -6.51 3.81
CA ALA A 77 -1.26 -6.23 4.27
C ALA A 77 -2.11 -5.56 3.18
N ARG A 78 -1.54 -4.61 2.41
CA ARG A 78 -2.24 -3.96 1.29
C ARG A 78 -2.53 -4.93 0.15
N GLU A 79 -1.57 -5.79 -0.17
CA GLU A 79 -1.75 -6.82 -1.20
C GLU A 79 -2.84 -7.81 -0.81
N LYS A 80 -2.79 -8.34 0.41
CA LYS A 80 -3.82 -9.23 0.94
C LYS A 80 -5.19 -8.54 0.96
N ALA A 81 -5.27 -7.29 1.39
CA ALA A 81 -6.53 -6.53 1.38
C ALA A 81 -7.07 -6.34 -0.05
N ARG A 82 -6.20 -6.12 -1.04
CA ARG A 82 -6.61 -6.04 -2.46
C ARG A 82 -7.13 -7.39 -2.95
N GLU A 83 -6.42 -8.49 -2.65
CA GLU A 83 -6.86 -9.84 -3.02
C GLU A 83 -8.21 -10.21 -2.39
N GLU A 84 -8.40 -9.90 -1.10
CA GLU A 84 -9.66 -10.12 -0.39
C GLU A 84 -10.79 -9.27 -0.97
N ALA A 85 -10.52 -8.03 -1.38
CA ALA A 85 -11.49 -7.16 -2.04
C ALA A 85 -11.89 -7.66 -3.44
N GLU A 86 -10.96 -8.25 -4.20
CA GLU A 86 -11.21 -8.77 -5.55
C GLU A 86 -11.79 -10.20 -5.55
N ALA A 87 -11.62 -10.96 -4.44
CA ALA A 87 -12.04 -12.36 -4.35
C ALA A 87 -13.52 -12.62 -4.72
N PRO A 88 -14.50 -11.81 -4.29
CA PRO A 88 -15.90 -12.01 -4.68
C PRO A 88 -16.11 -11.84 -6.19
N ALA A 89 -15.49 -10.83 -6.81
CA ALA A 89 -15.60 -10.57 -8.25
C ALA A 89 -14.97 -11.72 -9.06
N ASN A 90 -13.81 -12.22 -8.62
CA ASN A 90 -13.13 -13.36 -9.24
C ASN A 90 -13.96 -14.65 -9.13
N LYS A 91 -14.58 -14.89 -7.97
CA LYS A 91 -15.47 -16.03 -7.76
C LYS A 91 -16.71 -15.94 -8.66
N LEU A 92 -17.35 -14.77 -8.73
CA LEU A 92 -18.51 -14.56 -9.58
C LEU A 92 -18.18 -14.71 -11.08
N SER A 93 -17.03 -14.18 -11.51
CA SER A 93 -16.51 -14.36 -12.87
C SER A 93 -16.32 -15.85 -13.21
N THR A 94 -15.82 -16.64 -12.26
CA THR A 94 -15.70 -18.10 -12.40
C THR A 94 -17.06 -18.75 -12.66
N TYR A 95 -18.09 -18.39 -11.88
CA TYR A 95 -19.45 -18.89 -12.11
C TYR A 95 -20.01 -18.50 -13.47
N PHE A 96 -19.82 -17.25 -13.91
CA PHE A 96 -20.29 -16.80 -15.22
C PHE A 96 -19.66 -17.62 -16.34
N ASN A 97 -18.35 -17.90 -16.24
CA ASN A 97 -17.66 -18.74 -17.21
C ASN A 97 -18.14 -20.20 -17.14
N ALA A 98 -18.41 -20.74 -15.95
CA ALA A 98 -18.94 -22.09 -15.79
C ALA A 98 -20.33 -22.24 -16.44
N VAL A 99 -21.21 -21.26 -16.23
CA VAL A 99 -22.55 -21.22 -16.85
C VAL A 99 -22.47 -21.13 -18.38
N ALA A 100 -21.67 -20.19 -18.89
CA ALA A 100 -21.52 -19.97 -20.33
C ALA A 100 -20.90 -21.18 -21.04
N ASN A 101 -19.91 -21.84 -20.43
CA ASN A 101 -19.19 -22.96 -21.04
C ASN A 101 -19.74 -24.35 -20.68
N ALA A 102 -20.87 -24.42 -19.97
CA ALA A 102 -21.43 -25.68 -19.50
C ALA A 102 -21.77 -26.62 -20.67
N SER A 103 -21.35 -27.89 -20.58
CA SER A 103 -21.63 -28.93 -21.57
C SER A 103 -23.09 -29.40 -21.61
N SER A 104 -23.90 -29.06 -20.60
CA SER A 104 -25.30 -29.46 -20.51
C SER A 104 -26.15 -28.41 -19.79
N ALA A 105 -27.47 -28.46 -19.97
CA ALA A 105 -28.40 -27.62 -19.22
C ALA A 105 -28.35 -27.92 -17.71
N THR A 106 -28.18 -29.18 -17.33
CA THR A 106 -28.06 -29.59 -15.92
C THR A 106 -26.84 -28.97 -15.24
N SER A 107 -25.66 -29.06 -15.85
CA SER A 107 -24.43 -28.47 -15.29
C SER A 107 -24.48 -26.93 -15.26
N ALA A 108 -25.09 -26.31 -16.26
CA ALA A 108 -25.36 -24.87 -16.22
C ALA A 108 -26.26 -24.50 -15.04
N ASN A 109 -27.39 -25.19 -14.86
CA ASN A 109 -28.35 -24.89 -13.80
C ASN A 109 -27.75 -25.10 -12.40
N GLN A 110 -26.85 -26.07 -12.21
CA GLN A 110 -26.07 -26.22 -10.97
C GLN A 110 -25.22 -24.98 -10.70
N SER A 111 -24.45 -24.53 -11.69
CA SER A 111 -23.61 -23.33 -11.58
C SER A 111 -24.43 -22.06 -11.33
N ILE A 112 -25.62 -21.95 -11.94
CA ILE A 112 -26.57 -20.85 -11.70
C ILE A 112 -27.01 -20.85 -10.23
N ASN A 113 -27.43 -22.00 -9.70
CA ASN A 113 -27.90 -22.10 -8.32
C ASN A 113 -26.79 -21.74 -7.32
N GLU A 114 -25.55 -22.17 -7.57
CA GLU A 114 -24.40 -21.80 -6.75
C GLU A 114 -24.12 -20.29 -6.81
N ALA A 115 -24.11 -19.71 -8.02
CA ALA A 115 -23.91 -18.28 -8.20
C ALA A 115 -24.97 -17.45 -7.47
N LEU A 116 -26.24 -17.85 -7.54
CA LEU A 116 -27.35 -17.16 -6.89
C LEU A 116 -27.20 -17.09 -5.37
N THR A 117 -26.45 -18.00 -4.74
CA THR A 117 -26.18 -17.92 -3.29
C THR A 117 -25.34 -16.71 -2.89
N MET A 118 -24.63 -16.08 -3.83
CA MET A 118 -23.83 -14.87 -3.57
C MET A 118 -24.69 -13.60 -3.51
N PHE A 119 -25.93 -13.65 -4.01
CA PHE A 119 -26.82 -12.50 -4.14
C PHE A 119 -27.84 -12.44 -3.02
N ALA A 120 -28.29 -11.23 -2.69
CA ALA A 120 -29.33 -11.02 -1.68
C ALA A 120 -30.67 -11.62 -2.15
N SER A 121 -30.94 -11.60 -3.46
CA SER A 121 -32.07 -12.31 -4.06
C SER A 121 -31.82 -12.64 -5.54
N PRO A 122 -32.58 -13.57 -6.14
CA PRO A 122 -32.57 -13.77 -7.59
C PRO A 122 -33.02 -12.54 -8.40
N GLN A 123 -33.64 -11.55 -7.75
CA GLN A 123 -34.10 -10.30 -8.32
C GLN A 123 -33.06 -9.17 -8.19
N THR A 124 -31.87 -9.43 -7.64
CA THR A 124 -30.80 -8.44 -7.54
C THR A 124 -30.57 -7.79 -8.92
N PRO A 125 -30.64 -6.45 -9.03
CA PRO A 125 -30.45 -5.73 -10.28
C PRO A 125 -29.04 -5.94 -10.85
N VAL A 126 -28.99 -6.06 -12.17
CA VAL A 126 -27.79 -6.11 -12.98
C VAL A 126 -27.82 -4.95 -13.97
N LEU A 127 -26.78 -4.11 -13.92
CA LEU A 127 -26.62 -2.93 -14.76
C LEU A 127 -25.47 -3.17 -15.75
N ILE A 128 -25.74 -3.11 -17.05
CA ILE A 128 -24.72 -3.33 -18.08
C ILE A 128 -24.32 -1.96 -18.65
N VAL A 129 -23.08 -1.54 -18.40
CA VAL A 129 -22.52 -0.29 -18.91
C VAL A 129 -22.34 -0.40 -20.43
N ILE A 130 -23.01 0.49 -21.17
CA ILE A 130 -22.94 0.57 -22.65
C ILE A 130 -21.98 1.66 -23.13
N SER A 131 -21.88 2.77 -22.39
CA SER A 131 -20.94 3.86 -22.64
C SER A 131 -20.58 4.55 -21.33
N GLU A 132 -19.39 5.14 -21.30
CA GLU A 132 -18.97 6.04 -20.24
C GLU A 132 -18.33 7.28 -20.87
N VAL A 133 -18.85 8.46 -20.55
CA VAL A 133 -18.35 9.74 -21.05
C VAL A 133 -18.22 10.70 -19.88
N ASN A 134 -17.01 11.24 -19.65
CA ASN A 134 -16.73 12.16 -18.53
C ASN A 134 -17.14 11.61 -17.15
N GLY A 135 -17.00 10.29 -16.94
CA GLY A 135 -17.39 9.61 -15.69
C GLY A 135 -18.89 9.38 -15.51
N GLN A 136 -19.72 9.79 -16.48
CA GLN A 136 -21.14 9.46 -16.52
C GLN A 136 -21.33 8.17 -17.32
N LYS A 137 -21.93 7.17 -16.67
CA LYS A 137 -22.22 5.85 -17.27
C LYS A 137 -23.63 5.82 -17.81
N ASP A 138 -23.76 5.31 -19.03
CA ASP A 138 -25.03 4.92 -19.60
C ASP A 138 -25.18 3.41 -19.45
N TYR A 139 -26.38 2.98 -19.06
CA TYR A 139 -26.69 1.59 -18.83
C TYR A 139 -27.70 1.09 -19.87
N ASP A 140 -27.57 -0.18 -20.24
CA ASP A 140 -28.63 -0.89 -20.97
C ASP A 140 -29.87 -1.05 -20.08
N ARG A 141 -30.95 -1.58 -20.66
CA ARG A 141 -32.17 -1.94 -19.93
C ARG A 141 -31.82 -2.77 -18.68
N PRO A 142 -32.28 -2.36 -17.49
CA PRO A 142 -32.08 -3.14 -16.27
C PRO A 142 -32.61 -4.57 -16.42
N THR A 143 -31.87 -5.52 -15.87
CA THR A 143 -32.27 -6.93 -15.76
C THR A 143 -31.95 -7.44 -14.35
N THR A 144 -32.34 -8.67 -14.05
CA THR A 144 -32.01 -9.34 -12.78
C THR A 144 -30.88 -10.33 -12.95
N ILE A 145 -30.19 -10.67 -11.85
CA ILE A 145 -29.11 -11.66 -11.89
C ILE A 145 -29.60 -13.02 -12.40
N LYS A 146 -30.82 -13.45 -12.04
CA LYS A 146 -31.37 -14.71 -12.53
C LYS A 146 -31.57 -14.69 -14.04
N GLU A 147 -32.10 -13.62 -14.59
CA GLU A 147 -32.27 -13.47 -16.04
C GLU A 147 -30.93 -13.42 -16.75
N TYR A 148 -29.97 -12.65 -16.22
CA TYR A 148 -28.63 -12.54 -16.78
C TYR A 148 -27.89 -13.88 -16.81
N LEU A 149 -27.97 -14.66 -15.72
CA LEU A 149 -27.37 -16.00 -15.67
C LEU A 149 -28.01 -16.97 -16.68
N ASN A 150 -29.33 -16.89 -16.89
CA ASN A 150 -29.98 -17.67 -17.93
C ASN A 150 -29.59 -17.20 -19.33
N TYR A 151 -29.43 -15.90 -19.54
CA TYR A 151 -28.89 -15.35 -20.78
C TYR A 151 -27.50 -15.92 -21.08
N LEU A 152 -26.58 -15.97 -20.09
CA LEU A 152 -25.27 -16.59 -20.28
C LEU A 152 -25.35 -18.07 -20.68
N LYS A 153 -26.27 -18.81 -20.05
CA LYS A 153 -26.52 -20.23 -20.36
C LYS A 153 -26.98 -20.41 -21.81
N ASP A 154 -27.89 -19.56 -22.27
CA ASP A 154 -28.51 -19.65 -23.58
C ASP A 154 -27.56 -19.16 -24.69
N GLN A 155 -26.80 -18.10 -24.44
CA GLN A 155 -25.82 -17.56 -25.39
C GLN A 155 -24.53 -18.37 -25.48
N LYS A 156 -24.23 -19.21 -24.47
CA LYS A 156 -22.98 -19.97 -24.36
C LYS A 156 -21.73 -19.10 -24.48
N LYS A 157 -21.82 -17.84 -24.07
CA LYS A 157 -20.74 -16.86 -24.15
C LYS A 157 -20.84 -15.85 -23.04
N ASN A 158 -19.71 -15.54 -22.43
CA ASN A 158 -19.59 -14.46 -21.44
C ASN A 158 -18.97 -13.22 -22.10
N ILE A 159 -19.83 -12.28 -22.50
CA ILE A 159 -19.42 -11.05 -23.19
C ILE A 159 -19.15 -9.86 -22.25
N ASN A 160 -19.41 -10.01 -20.95
CA ASN A 160 -19.22 -8.95 -19.96
C ASN A 160 -18.22 -9.37 -18.87
N SER A 161 -17.60 -8.40 -18.24
CA SER A 161 -16.80 -8.54 -17.02
C SER A 161 -17.52 -7.87 -15.85
N ILE A 162 -17.17 -8.27 -14.64
CA ILE A 162 -17.63 -7.60 -13.42
C ILE A 162 -17.01 -6.21 -13.38
N GLY A 163 -17.84 -5.18 -13.18
CA GLY A 163 -17.42 -3.79 -12.98
C GLY A 163 -17.37 -3.46 -11.50
N ASP A 164 -18.55 -3.40 -10.88
CA ASP A 164 -18.73 -3.06 -9.47
C ASP A 164 -19.74 -3.97 -8.78
N LEU A 165 -19.63 -4.08 -7.45
CA LEU A 165 -20.47 -4.91 -6.60
C LEU A 165 -20.90 -4.11 -5.38
N GLN A 166 -22.22 -3.97 -5.19
CA GLN A 166 -22.77 -3.45 -3.94
C GLN A 166 -23.23 -4.60 -3.05
N TYR A 167 -23.11 -4.42 -1.72
CA TYR A 167 -23.38 -5.46 -0.74
C TYR A 167 -24.36 -5.00 0.34
N ASP A 168 -25.12 -5.95 0.89
CA ASP A 168 -25.84 -5.75 2.15
C ASP A 168 -24.94 -5.96 3.38
N SER A 169 -25.49 -5.74 4.58
CA SER A 169 -24.80 -5.95 5.86
C SER A 169 -24.38 -7.41 6.12
N SER A 170 -24.92 -8.36 5.37
CA SER A 170 -24.59 -9.79 5.45
C SER A 170 -23.57 -10.21 4.38
N GLY A 171 -23.05 -9.27 3.58
CA GLY A 171 -22.08 -9.51 2.52
C GLY A 171 -22.69 -10.16 1.27
N LYS A 172 -24.01 -10.12 1.09
CA LYS A 172 -24.67 -10.57 -0.14
C LYS A 172 -24.74 -9.43 -1.15
N ILE A 173 -24.62 -9.77 -2.43
CA ILE A 173 -24.64 -8.78 -3.52
C ILE A 173 -26.07 -8.25 -3.71
N THR A 174 -26.24 -6.94 -3.59
CA THR A 174 -27.51 -6.21 -3.76
C THR A 174 -27.61 -5.49 -5.10
N GLU A 175 -26.50 -5.25 -5.78
CA GLU A 175 -26.42 -4.74 -7.15
C GLU A 175 -25.14 -5.21 -7.81
N LEU A 176 -25.22 -5.53 -9.09
CA LEU A 176 -24.06 -5.91 -9.91
C LEU A 176 -23.96 -4.99 -11.13
N GLU A 177 -22.83 -4.32 -11.26
CA GLU A 177 -22.47 -3.62 -12.49
C GLU A 177 -21.59 -4.51 -13.38
N LEU A 178 -21.89 -4.50 -14.67
CA LEU A 178 -21.18 -5.22 -15.71
C LEU A 178 -20.64 -4.27 -16.76
N ILE A 179 -19.46 -4.58 -17.28
CA ILE A 179 -18.81 -3.82 -18.34
C ILE A 179 -18.59 -4.76 -19.52
N LYS A 180 -18.82 -4.28 -20.74
CA LYS A 180 -18.58 -5.07 -21.95
C LYS A 180 -17.09 -5.42 -22.06
N ARG A 181 -16.80 -6.71 -22.28
CA ARG A 181 -15.42 -7.15 -22.58
C ARG A 181 -14.99 -6.56 -23.92
N LYS A 182 -13.78 -6.03 -23.97
CA LYS A 182 -13.13 -5.57 -25.21
C LYS A 182 -12.64 -6.77 -26.03
#